data_AF-A0AAD0PN44-F1
#
_entry.id   AF-A0AAD0PN44-F1
#
_cell.length_a   1.000
_cell.length_b   1.000
_cell.length_c   1.000
_cell.angle_alpha   90.00
_cell.angle_beta   90.00
_cell.angle_gamma   90.00
#
_symmetry.space_group_name_H-M   'P 1'
#
loop_
_entity.id
_entity.type
_entity.pdbx_description
1 polymer ?
#
loop_
_entity_poly.entity_id
_entity_poly.type
_entity_poly.pdbx_seq_one_letter_code
_entity_poly.pdbx_strand_id
1 'polypeptide(L)'
;MTDTLNRVNQFFNARMAFRDDIVVWKQQDYWATPIEFLRQGAGDCEDFALAKYFTLREMGVPANQLRITYVKALELNQAHMVVTWYSTPTAIPLVLDNLKTAILPATQRTDLLPVYAFNGEGLWLPQSGGNKRVGDSKRLSRWQDLLTRMRAEGFVINE
;
A
#
# COMPACT_ATOMS: atom_id res chain seq x y z
N MET A 1 8.97 10.35 12.82
CA MET A 1 8.03 9.86 11.77
C MET A 1 8.68 9.85 10.39
N THR A 2 9.17 10.97 9.87
CA THR A 2 9.79 11.04 8.52
C THR A 2 10.93 10.02 8.32
N ASP A 3 11.80 9.83 9.33
CA ASP A 3 12.87 8.82 9.28
C ASP A 3 12.31 7.39 9.16
N THR A 4 11.28 7.04 9.93
CA THR A 4 10.58 5.74 9.86
C THR A 4 10.01 5.47 8.47
N LEU A 5 9.28 6.43 7.90
CA LEU A 5 8.70 6.31 6.55
C LEU A 5 9.80 6.10 5.50
N ASN A 6 10.87 6.89 5.57
CA ASN A 6 11.99 6.79 4.64
C ASN A 6 12.69 5.43 4.73
N ARG A 7 13.00 4.94 5.93
CA ARG A 7 13.68 3.65 6.12
C ARG A 7 12.87 2.50 5.55
N VAL A 8 11.56 2.45 5.85
CA VAL A 8 10.69 1.41 5.32
C VAL A 8 10.58 1.49 3.80
N ASN A 9 10.35 2.69 3.25
CA ASN A 9 10.23 2.87 1.81
C ASN A 9 11.52 2.47 1.07
N GLN A 10 12.67 2.92 1.57
CA GLN A 10 13.99 2.60 1.00
C GLN A 10 14.34 1.12 1.12
N PHE A 11 14.03 0.47 2.25
CA PHE A 11 14.33 -0.94 2.45
C PHE A 11 13.68 -1.80 1.36
N PHE A 12 12.36 -1.72 1.20
CA PHE A 12 11.68 -2.54 0.19
C PHE A 12 12.09 -2.16 -1.23
N ASN A 13 12.23 -0.86 -1.54
CA ASN A 13 12.64 -0.39 -2.86
C ASN A 13 14.06 -0.82 -3.24
N ALA A 14 14.96 -1.04 -2.27
CA ALA A 14 16.33 -1.45 -2.54
C ALA A 14 16.53 -2.98 -2.48
N ARG A 15 15.71 -3.70 -1.71
CA ARG A 15 15.90 -5.13 -1.45
C ARG A 15 15.05 -6.04 -2.33
N MET A 16 13.96 -5.53 -2.90
CA MET A 16 12.99 -6.34 -3.63
C MET A 16 13.03 -6.01 -5.12
N ALA A 17 12.93 -7.03 -5.97
CA ALA A 17 12.84 -6.84 -7.41
C ALA A 17 11.40 -6.60 -7.85
N PHE A 18 11.15 -5.53 -8.61
CA PHE A 18 9.83 -5.26 -9.19
C PHE A 18 9.59 -6.18 -10.41
N ARG A 19 8.61 -7.08 -10.33
CA ARG A 19 8.28 -8.09 -11.35
C ARG A 19 6.80 -8.43 -11.29
N ASP A 20 6.16 -8.61 -12.44
CA ASP A 20 4.74 -8.96 -12.53
C ASP A 20 4.40 -10.30 -11.88
N ASP A 21 3.22 -10.38 -11.27
CA ASP A 21 2.74 -11.57 -10.56
C ASP A 21 2.73 -12.86 -11.40
N ILE A 22 2.43 -12.76 -12.69
CA ILE A 22 2.40 -13.94 -13.54
C ILE A 22 3.79 -14.60 -13.64
N VAL A 23 4.86 -13.80 -13.48
CA VAL A 23 6.24 -14.28 -13.44
C VAL A 23 6.55 -14.86 -12.06
N VAL A 24 6.18 -14.13 -11.00
CA VAL A 24 6.55 -14.42 -9.61
C VAL A 24 5.68 -15.51 -9.00
N TRP A 25 4.36 -15.32 -9.00
CA TRP A 25 3.35 -16.12 -8.31
C TRP A 25 2.61 -17.11 -9.22
N LYS A 26 2.82 -17.03 -10.55
CA LYS A 26 2.08 -17.83 -11.56
C LYS A 26 0.56 -17.61 -11.53
N GLN A 27 0.15 -16.47 -10.99
CA GLN A 27 -1.23 -16.03 -10.86
C GLN A 27 -1.29 -14.54 -11.22
N GLN A 28 -2.42 -14.03 -11.70
CA GLN A 28 -2.60 -12.59 -11.90
C GLN A 28 -3.17 -11.94 -10.63
N ASP A 29 -2.66 -10.76 -10.25
CA ASP A 29 -3.21 -9.91 -9.19
C ASP A 29 -3.31 -10.68 -7.87
N TYR A 30 -2.17 -11.27 -7.48
CA TYR A 30 -1.95 -12.05 -6.27
C TYR A 30 -1.30 -11.17 -5.22
N TRP A 31 -2.06 -10.84 -4.18
CA TRP A 31 -1.55 -10.00 -3.10
C TRP A 31 -0.72 -10.83 -2.13
N ALA A 32 0.61 -10.71 -2.18
CA ALA A 32 1.48 -11.47 -1.31
C ALA A 32 1.48 -10.93 0.14
N THR A 33 1.62 -11.83 1.11
CA THR A 33 1.93 -11.42 2.49
C THR A 33 3.33 -10.82 2.55
N PRO A 34 3.64 -10.00 3.58
CA PRO A 34 5.00 -9.52 3.79
C PRO A 34 6.03 -10.66 3.87
N ILE A 35 5.66 -11.82 4.42
CA ILE A 35 6.55 -12.99 4.50
C ILE A 35 6.75 -13.64 3.14
N GLU A 36 5.69 -13.90 2.39
CA GLU A 36 5.77 -14.44 1.04
C GLU A 36 6.64 -13.55 0.16
N PHE A 37 6.36 -12.24 0.15
CA PHE A 37 7.10 -11.26 -0.64
C PHE A 37 8.59 -11.28 -0.28
N LEU A 38 8.94 -11.21 1.01
CA LEU A 38 10.35 -11.27 1.47
C LEU A 38 11.03 -12.60 1.09
N ARG A 39 10.33 -13.73 1.18
CA ARG A 39 10.89 -15.04 0.82
C ARG A 39 11.15 -15.17 -0.68
N GLN A 40 10.28 -14.58 -1.50
CA GLN A 40 10.38 -14.63 -2.94
C GLN A 40 11.41 -13.64 -3.49
N GLY A 41 11.66 -12.53 -2.78
CA GLY A 41 12.63 -11.51 -3.20
C GLY A 41 12.15 -10.63 -4.37
N ALA A 42 10.92 -10.82 -4.84
CA ALA A 42 10.33 -10.11 -5.96
C ALA A 42 8.79 -10.09 -5.83
N GLY A 43 8.16 -9.13 -6.49
CA GLY A 43 6.71 -8.89 -6.50
C GLY A 43 6.39 -7.61 -7.25
N ASP A 44 5.11 -7.27 -7.38
CA ASP A 44 4.65 -6.12 -8.14
C ASP A 44 4.19 -4.95 -7.23
N CYS A 45 3.29 -4.07 -7.68
CA CYS A 45 3.05 -2.81 -6.97
C CYS A 45 2.32 -2.99 -5.64
N GLU A 46 1.35 -3.91 -5.58
CA GLU A 46 0.61 -4.23 -4.36
C GLU A 46 1.51 -4.85 -3.32
N ASP A 47 2.41 -5.76 -3.71
CA ASP A 47 3.28 -6.47 -2.78
C ASP A 47 4.18 -5.48 -2.03
N PHE A 48 4.75 -4.51 -2.76
CA PHE A 48 5.51 -3.41 -2.16
C PHE A 48 4.64 -2.55 -1.24
N ALA A 49 3.42 -2.22 -1.65
CA ALA A 49 2.52 -1.38 -0.85
C ALA A 49 2.08 -2.09 0.45
N LEU A 50 1.69 -3.35 0.36
CA LEU A 50 1.25 -4.18 1.47
C LEU A 50 2.38 -4.40 2.46
N ALA A 51 3.57 -4.78 1.98
CA ALA A 51 4.72 -4.99 2.86
C ALA A 51 5.13 -3.72 3.61
N LYS A 52 5.13 -2.55 2.93
CA LYS A 52 5.37 -1.25 3.58
C LYS A 52 4.28 -0.92 4.60
N TYR A 53 3.00 -1.11 4.25
CA TYR A 53 1.87 -0.84 5.13
C TYR A 53 1.99 -1.64 6.44
N PHE A 54 2.12 -2.97 6.34
CA PHE A 54 2.19 -3.82 7.53
C PHE A 54 3.45 -3.55 8.35
N THR A 55 4.61 -3.34 7.71
CA THR A 55 5.83 -2.97 8.44
C THR A 55 5.64 -1.69 9.23
N LEU A 56 5.02 -0.65 8.65
CA LEU A 56 4.75 0.59 9.36
C LEU A 56 3.75 0.39 10.51
N ARG A 57 2.74 -0.47 10.34
CA ARG A 57 1.79 -0.83 11.41
C ARG A 57 2.50 -1.53 12.57
N GLU A 58 3.37 -2.50 12.29
CA GLU A 58 4.18 -3.19 13.30
C GLU A 58 5.18 -2.23 14.00
N MET A 59 5.66 -1.21 13.30
CA MET A 59 6.47 -0.14 13.89
C MET A 59 5.66 0.89 14.69
N GLY A 60 4.36 0.65 14.90
CA GLY A 60 3.49 1.48 15.75
C GLY A 60 2.87 2.69 15.06
N VAL A 61 2.95 2.82 13.73
CA VAL A 61 2.24 3.88 13.02
C VAL A 61 0.73 3.60 13.06
N PRO A 62 -0.11 4.52 13.54
CA PRO A 62 -1.55 4.31 13.66
C PRO A 62 -2.25 3.97 12.33
N ALA A 63 -3.23 3.06 12.36
CA ALA A 63 -3.98 2.62 11.17
C ALA A 63 -4.68 3.80 10.49
N ASN A 64 -5.28 4.70 11.27
CA ASN A 64 -5.96 5.89 10.77
C ASN A 64 -5.05 6.89 10.04
N GLN A 65 -3.72 6.76 10.16
CA GLN A 65 -2.73 7.57 9.42
C GLN A 65 -2.26 6.90 8.13
N LEU A 66 -2.53 5.61 7.93
CA LEU A 66 -2.07 4.85 6.77
C LEU A 66 -3.23 4.39 5.91
N ARG A 67 -3.08 4.54 4.60
CA ARG A 67 -4.00 3.94 3.63
C ARG A 67 -3.21 3.32 2.49
N ILE A 68 -3.62 2.13 2.07
CA ILE A 68 -3.25 1.57 0.78
C ILE A 68 -4.12 2.28 -0.26
N THR A 69 -3.51 2.82 -1.31
CA THR A 69 -4.18 3.69 -2.28
C THR A 69 -4.02 3.11 -3.66
N TYR A 70 -5.14 2.75 -4.28
CA TYR A 70 -5.21 2.34 -5.67
C TYR A 70 -5.27 3.59 -6.53
N VAL A 71 -4.35 3.69 -7.48
CA VAL A 71 -4.18 4.83 -8.36
C VAL A 71 -4.05 4.37 -9.81
N LYS A 72 -4.28 5.27 -10.76
CA LYS A 72 -3.82 5.10 -12.15
C LYS A 72 -2.49 5.84 -12.30
N ALA A 73 -1.42 5.12 -12.62
CA ALA A 73 -0.16 5.70 -13.03
C ALA A 73 -0.32 6.22 -14.47
N LEU A 74 -0.38 7.54 -14.64
CA LEU A 74 -0.75 8.17 -15.90
C LEU A 74 0.31 8.00 -16.98
N GLU A 75 1.59 8.12 -16.61
CA GLU A 75 2.72 7.96 -17.54
C GLU A 75 2.83 6.54 -18.11
N LEU A 76 2.49 5.54 -17.30
CA LEU A 76 2.48 4.13 -17.69
C LEU A 76 1.12 3.65 -18.23
N ASN A 77 0.09 4.49 -18.10
CA ASN A 77 -1.31 4.19 -18.42
C ASN A 77 -1.83 2.86 -17.85
N GLN A 78 -1.48 2.57 -16.59
CA GLN A 78 -1.87 1.32 -15.91
C GLN A 78 -2.32 1.56 -14.46
N ALA A 79 -2.97 0.56 -13.90
CA ALA A 79 -3.22 0.49 -12.47
C ALA A 79 -1.91 0.42 -11.68
N HIS A 80 -1.91 1.02 -10.49
CA HIS A 80 -0.76 1.01 -9.59
C HIS A 80 -1.23 1.13 -8.13
N MET A 81 -0.40 0.70 -7.19
CA MET A 81 -0.72 0.74 -5.76
C MET A 81 0.40 1.38 -4.94
N VAL A 82 0.03 2.24 -4.01
CA VAL A 82 0.96 2.98 -3.14
C VAL A 82 0.46 3.01 -1.71
N VAL A 83 1.34 3.35 -0.76
CA VAL A 83 0.92 3.69 0.61
C VAL A 83 0.86 5.20 0.73
N THR A 84 -0.24 5.72 1.27
CA THR A 84 -0.36 7.13 1.66
C THR A 84 -0.34 7.26 3.18
N TRP A 85 0.47 8.19 3.68
CA TRP A 85 0.54 8.54 5.10
C TRP A 85 0.00 9.96 5.34
N TYR A 86 -0.88 10.10 6.32
CA TYR A 86 -1.54 11.34 6.71
C TYR A 86 -1.07 11.76 8.10
N SER A 87 -0.46 12.95 8.22
CA SER A 87 -0.08 13.51 9.53
C SER A 87 -1.30 13.84 10.38
N THR A 88 -2.37 14.31 9.74
CA THR A 88 -3.71 14.51 10.29
C THR A 88 -4.75 14.04 9.27
N PRO A 89 -6.00 13.74 9.68
CA PRO A 89 -7.03 13.25 8.76
C PRO A 89 -7.31 14.15 7.54
N THR A 90 -6.99 15.45 7.62
CA THR A 90 -7.20 16.45 6.56
C THR A 90 -5.91 16.89 5.86
N ALA A 91 -4.75 16.39 6.28
CA ALA A 91 -3.47 16.75 5.66
C ALA A 91 -3.36 16.23 4.22
N ILE A 92 -2.57 16.92 3.41
CA ILE A 92 -2.09 16.37 2.14
C ILE A 92 -1.18 15.18 2.50
N PRO A 93 -1.49 13.97 2.01
CA PRO A 93 -0.70 12.80 2.38
C PRO A 93 0.66 12.78 1.69
N LEU A 94 1.61 12.13 2.35
CA LEU A 94 2.86 11.69 1.74
C LEU A 94 2.64 10.36 1.02
N VAL A 95 3.27 10.18 -0.14
CA VAL A 95 3.15 8.98 -0.97
C VAL A 95 4.43 8.16 -0.88
N LEU A 96 4.31 6.90 -0.46
CA LEU A 96 5.36 5.89 -0.45
C LEU A 96 5.11 4.96 -1.64
N ASP A 97 6.04 4.95 -2.59
CA ASP A 97 5.91 4.31 -3.89
C ASP A 97 7.19 3.51 -4.23
N ASN A 98 7.06 2.47 -5.05
CA ASN A 98 8.17 1.71 -5.62
C ASN A 98 8.65 2.27 -6.97
N LEU A 99 7.79 2.93 -7.76
CA LEU A 99 8.19 3.56 -9.03
C LEU A 99 9.00 4.84 -8.81
N LYS A 100 8.65 5.61 -7.77
CA LYS A 100 9.36 6.83 -7.36
C LYS A 100 9.77 6.70 -5.90
N THR A 101 11.06 6.53 -5.64
CA THR A 101 11.59 6.23 -4.30
C THR A 101 11.56 7.43 -3.34
N ALA A 102 11.59 8.65 -3.88
CA ALA A 102 11.41 9.86 -3.08
C ALA A 102 9.97 9.94 -2.55
N ILE A 103 9.84 10.08 -1.22
CA ILE A 103 8.54 10.31 -0.58
C ILE A 103 8.13 11.76 -0.83
N LEU A 104 7.06 11.95 -1.60
CA LEU A 104 6.56 13.26 -1.98
C LEU A 104 5.12 13.47 -1.51
N PRO A 105 4.68 14.71 -1.25
CA PRO A 105 3.26 15.02 -1.07
C PRO A 105 2.44 14.61 -2.30
N ALA A 106 1.20 14.17 -2.11
CA ALA A 106 0.33 13.77 -3.21
C ALA A 106 0.11 14.88 -4.25
N THR A 107 0.14 16.15 -3.85
CA THR A 107 0.07 17.31 -4.77
C THR A 107 1.28 17.43 -5.71
N GLN A 108 2.40 16.77 -5.40
CA GLN A 108 3.59 16.69 -6.24
C GLN A 108 3.68 15.37 -7.04
N ARG A 109 2.67 14.50 -6.93
CA ARG A 109 2.55 13.24 -7.67
C ARG A 109 1.46 13.36 -8.73
N THR A 110 1.60 14.34 -9.62
CA THR A 110 0.68 14.56 -10.75
C THR A 110 0.65 13.41 -11.74
N ASP A 111 1.63 12.50 -11.66
CA ASP A 111 1.68 11.24 -12.38
C ASP A 111 0.71 10.16 -11.84
N LEU A 112 0.11 10.35 -10.67
CA LEU A 112 -0.82 9.42 -10.03
C LEU A 112 -2.22 10.01 -9.92
N LEU A 113 -3.21 9.35 -10.50
CA LEU A 113 -4.62 9.69 -10.33
C LEU A 113 -5.27 8.73 -9.33
N PRO A 114 -5.71 9.18 -8.14
CA PRO A 114 -6.32 8.29 -7.15
C PRO A 114 -7.68 7.78 -7.61
N VAL A 115 -7.95 6.49 -7.35
CA VAL A 115 -9.23 5.83 -7.65
C VAL A 115 -9.97 5.48 -6.36
N TYR A 116 -9.30 4.84 -5.40
CA TYR A 116 -9.80 4.58 -4.05
C TYR A 116 -8.65 4.34 -3.08
N ALA A 117 -8.93 4.45 -1.78
CA ALA A 117 -7.99 4.13 -0.72
C ALA A 117 -8.66 3.29 0.36
N PHE A 118 -7.92 2.40 1.02
CA PHE A 118 -8.46 1.55 2.07
C PHE A 118 -7.38 1.22 3.12
N ASN A 119 -7.83 0.72 4.27
CA ASN A 119 -6.99 0.13 5.31
C ASN A 119 -7.83 -0.92 6.07
N GLY A 120 -7.37 -1.43 7.21
CA GLY A 120 -8.15 -2.38 8.04
C GLY A 120 -9.50 -1.84 8.52
N GLU A 121 -9.68 -0.52 8.57
CA GLU A 121 -10.83 0.15 9.19
C GLU A 121 -11.87 0.67 8.17
N GLY A 122 -11.52 0.79 6.89
CA GLY A 122 -12.46 1.33 5.90
C GLY A 122 -11.97 1.47 4.47
N LEU A 123 -12.88 1.97 3.63
CA LEU A 123 -12.71 2.27 2.21
C LEU A 123 -13.14 3.73 1.94
N TRP A 124 -12.33 4.46 1.17
CA TRP A 124 -12.53 5.85 0.79
C TRP A 124 -12.47 6.03 -0.72
N LEU A 125 -13.38 6.85 -1.26
CA LEU A 125 -13.34 7.30 -2.65
C LEU A 125 -12.90 8.78 -2.74
N PRO A 126 -12.14 9.17 -3.75
CA PRO A 126 -11.85 10.57 -4.04
C PRO A 126 -13.14 11.35 -4.34
N GLN A 127 -13.28 12.54 -3.78
CA GLN A 127 -14.36 13.49 -4.06
C GLN A 127 -13.80 14.92 -4.12
N SER A 128 -14.49 15.84 -4.81
CA SER A 128 -14.15 17.27 -4.78
C SER A 128 -14.10 17.76 -3.33
N GLY A 129 -12.92 18.19 -2.86
CA GLY A 129 -12.70 18.68 -1.50
C GLY A 129 -12.17 17.64 -0.49
N GLY A 130 -11.93 16.39 -0.88
CA GLY A 130 -11.28 15.38 -0.02
C GLY A 130 -11.79 13.94 -0.24
N ASN A 131 -11.34 13.02 0.62
CA ASN A 131 -11.73 11.60 0.54
C ASN A 131 -13.00 11.34 1.35
N LYS A 132 -14.03 10.75 0.71
CA LYS A 132 -15.26 10.31 1.40
C LYS A 132 -15.16 8.85 1.79
N ARG A 133 -15.38 8.53 3.08
CA ARG A 133 -15.51 7.14 3.54
C ARG A 133 -16.82 6.56 2.99
N VAL A 134 -16.74 5.44 2.28
CA VAL A 134 -17.89 4.82 1.58
C VAL A 134 -18.21 3.40 2.04
N GLY A 135 -17.38 2.81 2.89
CA GLY A 135 -17.65 1.46 3.39
C GLY A 135 -16.52 0.86 4.20
N ASP A 136 -16.67 -0.45 4.44
CA ASP A 136 -15.72 -1.33 5.13
C ASP A 136 -14.82 -2.03 4.10
N SER A 137 -13.52 -2.13 4.39
CA SER A 137 -12.55 -2.84 3.56
C SER A 137 -12.77 -4.36 3.52
N LYS A 138 -13.61 -4.90 4.41
CA LYS A 138 -14.10 -6.29 4.38
C LYS A 138 -14.78 -6.70 3.07
N ARG A 139 -15.14 -5.73 2.22
CA ARG A 139 -15.68 -5.99 0.88
C ARG A 139 -14.60 -6.35 -0.16
N LEU A 140 -13.32 -6.15 0.16
CA LEU A 140 -12.21 -6.48 -0.74
C LEU A 140 -11.77 -7.92 -0.48
N SER A 141 -12.17 -8.84 -1.36
CA SER A 141 -11.90 -10.28 -1.21
C SER A 141 -10.41 -10.59 -1.08
N ARG A 142 -9.55 -9.94 -1.88
CA ARG A 142 -8.09 -10.13 -1.83
C ARG A 142 -7.49 -9.67 -0.51
N TRP A 143 -8.00 -8.59 0.06
CA TRP A 143 -7.60 -8.14 1.39
C TRP A 143 -7.97 -9.17 2.45
N GLN A 144 -9.18 -9.74 2.40
CA GLN A 144 -9.59 -10.78 3.36
C GLN A 144 -8.80 -12.08 3.22
N ASP A 145 -8.48 -12.48 1.98
CA ASP A 145 -7.61 -13.63 1.71
C ASP A 145 -6.20 -13.41 2.29
N LEU A 146 -5.60 -12.26 2.00
CA LEU A 146 -4.30 -11.85 2.54
C LEU A 146 -4.28 -11.92 4.07
N LEU A 147 -5.28 -11.33 4.73
CA LEU A 147 -5.39 -11.36 6.19
C LEU A 147 -5.56 -12.79 6.73
N THR A 148 -6.24 -13.66 6.00
CA THR A 148 -6.39 -15.08 6.38
C THR A 148 -5.03 -15.77 6.33
N ARG A 149 -4.25 -15.57 5.27
CA ARG A 149 -2.90 -16.12 5.15
C ARG A 149 -1.94 -15.56 6.19
N MET A 150 -1.96 -14.26 6.46
CA MET A 150 -1.14 -13.65 7.52
C MET A 150 -1.46 -14.21 8.91
N ARG A 151 -2.73 -14.48 9.23
CA ARG A 151 -3.10 -15.15 10.50
C ARG A 151 -2.56 -16.57 10.55
N ALA A 152 -2.59 -17.31 9.44
CA ALA A 152 -2.01 -18.64 9.34
C ALA A 152 -0.46 -18.63 9.48
N GLU A 153 0.19 -17.53 9.08
CA GLU A 153 1.61 -17.28 9.31
C GLU A 153 1.96 -16.88 10.76
N GLY A 154 0.94 -16.67 11.61
CA GLY A 154 1.11 -16.37 13.03
C GLY A 154 1.08 -14.89 13.39
N PHE A 155 0.70 -13.99 12.48
CA PHE A 155 0.56 -12.57 12.78
C PHE A 155 -0.72 -12.26 13.57
N VAL A 156 -0.58 -11.41 14.59
CA VAL A 156 -1.72 -10.79 15.27
C VAL A 156 -2.05 -9.49 14.53
N ILE A 157 -3.07 -9.54 13.67
CA ILE A 157 -3.49 -8.38 12.89
C ILE A 157 -4.40 -7.49 13.74
N ASN A 158 -3.88 -6.35 14.16
CA ASN A 158 -4.65 -5.29 14.81
C ASN A 158 -5.23 -4.36 13.74
N GLU A 159 -6.46 -4.68 13.29
CA GLU A 159 -7.29 -3.82 12.43
C GLU A 159 -7.59 -2.48 13.11
#